data_AF-A0A2X1N5R1-F1
#
_entry.id   AF-A0A2X1N5R1-F1
#
_cell.length_a   1.000
_cell.length_b   1.000
_cell.length_c   1.000
_cell.angle_alpha   90.00
_cell.angle_beta   90.00
_cell.angle_gamma   90.00
#
_symmetry.space_group_name_H-M   'P 1'
#
loop_
_entity.id
_entity.type
_entity.pdbx_description
1 polymer ?
#
loop_
_entity_poly.entity_id
_entity_poly.type
_entity_poly.pdbx_seq_one_letter_code
_entity_poly.pdbx_strand_id
1 'polypeptide(L)'
;MQINSTHIPGLKKMGIIRSEKDLLNNVCLNIQTGAWILARHFQRCGVNWECLGSYNAGFSKSNTHRRMKYARQIYSAYMQGR
;
A
#
# COMPACT_ATOMS: atom_id res chain seq x y z
N MET A 1 6.17 4.92 -2.75
CA MET A 1 4.90 4.18 -2.57
C MET A 1 3.91 4.84 -1.58
N GLN A 2 4.12 6.08 -1.10
CA GLN A 2 3.14 6.82 -0.26
C GLN A 2 2.53 5.98 0.88
N ILE A 3 3.39 5.45 1.75
CA ILE A 3 2.98 4.56 2.85
C ILE A 3 2.25 5.39 3.92
N ASN A 4 1.06 4.93 4.34
CA ASN A 4 0.26 5.62 5.34
C ASN A 4 0.92 5.57 6.74
N SER A 5 0.85 6.67 7.49
CA SER A 5 1.46 6.80 8.82
C SER A 5 0.94 5.77 9.84
N THR A 6 -0.24 5.19 9.63
CA THR A 6 -0.78 4.08 10.42
C THR A 6 0.12 2.84 10.47
N HIS A 7 0.98 2.63 9.47
CA HIS A 7 1.95 1.53 9.48
C HIS A 7 3.20 1.82 10.33
N ILE A 8 3.50 3.10 10.63
CA ILE A 8 4.75 3.54 11.26
C ILE A 8 4.99 2.88 12.62
N PRO A 9 4.02 2.80 13.55
CA PRO A 9 4.24 2.13 14.84
C PRO A 9 4.66 0.66 14.67
N GLY A 10 4.03 -0.05 13.74
CA GLY A 10 4.36 -1.45 13.44
C GLY A 10 5.76 -1.60 12.84
N LEU A 11 6.10 -0.72 11.88
CA LEU A 11 7.41 -0.72 11.23
C LEU A 11 8.55 -0.41 12.22
N LYS A 12 8.32 0.52 13.16
CA LYS A 12 9.27 0.80 14.26
C LYS A 12 9.43 -0.40 15.18
N LYS A 13 8.33 -1.04 15.58
CA LYS A 13 8.36 -2.23 16.43
C LYS A 13 9.12 -3.40 15.81
N MET A 14 9.07 -3.54 14.48
CA MET A 14 9.83 -4.58 13.74
C MET A 14 11.28 -4.19 13.47
N GLY A 15 11.72 -2.97 13.83
CA GLY A 15 13.07 -2.49 13.54
C GLY A 15 13.34 -2.15 12.07
N ILE A 16 12.30 -2.09 11.23
CA ILE A 16 12.44 -1.77 9.79
C ILE A 16 12.79 -0.29 9.60
N ILE A 17 12.22 0.58 10.43
CA ILE A 17 12.49 2.02 10.44
C ILE A 17 12.72 2.51 11.86
N ARG A 18 13.51 3.57 12.01
CA ARG A 18 13.67 4.35 13.24
C ARG A 18 12.70 5.53 13.25
N SER A 19 12.44 6.12 12.08
CA SER A 19 11.50 7.23 11.91
C SER A 19 10.81 7.18 10.54
N GLU A 20 9.71 7.93 10.38
CA GLU A 20 9.03 8.06 9.08
C GLU A 20 9.95 8.64 8.00
N LYS A 21 10.93 9.48 8.38
CA LYS A 21 11.92 10.05 7.44
C LYS A 21 12.73 8.98 6.72
N ASP A 22 12.90 7.80 7.31
CA ASP A 22 13.63 6.69 6.67
C ASP A 22 12.90 6.24 5.40
N LEU A 23 11.56 6.22 5.41
CA LEU A 23 10.75 5.92 4.24
C LEU A 23 10.77 7.07 3.23
N LEU A 24 10.96 8.32 3.66
CA LEU A 24 10.99 9.47 2.75
C LEU A 24 12.36 9.62 2.05
N ASN A 25 13.44 9.30 2.77
CA ASN A 25 14.81 9.54 2.32
C ASN A 25 15.45 8.32 1.64
N ASN A 26 14.94 7.11 1.89
CA ASN A 26 15.44 5.89 1.28
C ASN A 26 14.40 5.29 0.32
N VAL A 27 14.62 5.51 -0.98
CA VAL A 27 13.73 5.05 -2.06
C VAL A 27 13.58 3.53 -2.08
N CYS A 28 14.68 2.79 -1.91
CA CYS A 28 14.66 1.33 -1.91
C CYS A 28 13.84 0.79 -0.73
N LEU A 29 14.06 1.32 0.47
CA LEU A 29 13.30 0.95 1.66
C LEU A 29 11.82 1.28 1.50
N ASN A 30 11.49 2.43 0.90
CA ASN A 30 10.12 2.83 0.63
C ASN A 30 9.40 1.86 -0.31
N ILE A 31 10.06 1.48 -1.42
CA ILE A 31 9.48 0.56 -2.41
C ILE A 31 9.32 -0.84 -1.81
N GLN A 32 10.36 -1.36 -1.14
CA GLN A 32 10.30 -2.69 -0.53
C GLN A 32 9.23 -2.77 0.56
N THR A 33 9.15 -1.76 1.43
CA THR A 33 8.14 -1.71 2.50
C THR A 33 6.73 -1.59 1.92
N GLY A 34 6.53 -0.74 0.90
CA GLY A 34 5.24 -0.59 0.24
C GLY A 34 4.78 -1.87 -0.46
N ALA A 35 5.69 -2.55 -1.16
CA ALA A 35 5.43 -3.84 -1.80
C ALA A 35 5.08 -4.92 -0.77
N TRP A 36 5.81 -4.97 0.34
CA TRP A 36 5.53 -5.91 1.44
C TRP A 36 4.15 -5.66 2.08
N ILE A 37 3.77 -4.40 2.32
CA ILE A 37 2.43 -4.05 2.81
C ILE A 37 1.37 -4.50 1.79
N LEU A 38 1.55 -4.20 0.51
CA LEU A 38 0.61 -4.62 -0.54
C LEU A 38 0.46 -6.14 -0.61
N ALA A 39 1.57 -6.89 -0.51
CA ALA A 39 1.53 -8.35 -0.48
C ALA A 39 0.70 -8.89 0.70
N ARG A 40 0.82 -8.27 1.88
CA ARG A 40 -0.02 -8.63 3.05
C ARG A 40 -1.50 -8.33 2.84
N HIS A 41 -1.84 -7.30 2.07
CA HIS A 41 -3.22 -7.04 1.71
C HIS A 41 -3.75 -8.15 0.80
N PHE A 42 -2.99 -8.57 -0.22
CA PHE A 42 -3.36 -9.68 -1.09
C PHE A 42 -3.46 -11.02 -0.35
N GLN A 43 -2.61 -11.28 0.64
CA GLN A 43 -2.74 -12.47 1.49
C GLN A 43 -4.08 -12.51 2.25
N ARG A 44 -4.70 -11.35 2.50
CA ARG A 44 -5.97 -11.26 3.24
C ARG A 44 -7.22 -11.40 2.35
N CYS A 45 -7.20 -10.88 1.12
CA CYS A 45 -8.39 -10.86 0.24
C CYS A 45 -8.18 -11.45 -1.17
N GLY A 46 -7.05 -12.11 -1.41
CA GLY A 46 -6.68 -12.62 -2.72
C GLY A 46 -6.21 -11.53 -3.68
N VAL A 47 -5.62 -11.94 -4.80
CA VAL A 47 -5.13 -11.00 -5.81
C VAL A 47 -6.29 -10.57 -6.72
N ASN A 48 -6.81 -9.37 -6.48
CA ASN A 48 -7.83 -8.73 -7.32
C ASN A 48 -7.79 -7.20 -7.16
N TRP A 49 -8.52 -6.50 -8.03
CA TRP A 49 -8.54 -5.04 -8.09
C TRP A 49 -9.10 -4.38 -6.82
N GLU A 50 -10.17 -4.92 -6.24
CA GLU A 50 -10.71 -4.36 -5.00
C GLU A 50 -9.69 -4.49 -3.85
N CYS A 51 -9.03 -5.65 -3.77
CA CYS A 51 -7.99 -5.94 -2.80
C CYS A 51 -6.77 -5.02 -2.98
N LEU A 52 -6.36 -4.73 -4.22
CA LEU A 52 -5.33 -3.72 -4.50
C LEU A 52 -5.75 -2.35 -3.96
N GLY A 53 -7.01 -1.96 -4.16
CA GLY A 53 -7.59 -0.74 -3.63
C GLY A 53 -7.52 -0.61 -2.11
N SER A 54 -7.47 -1.73 -1.39
CA SER A 54 -7.34 -1.74 0.07
C SER A 54 -5.99 -1.20 0.56
N TYR A 55 -4.95 -1.18 -0.27
CA TYR A 55 -3.66 -0.54 0.09
C TYR A 55 -3.85 0.96 0.38
N ASN A 56 -4.69 1.64 -0.40
CA ASN A 56 -4.97 3.06 -0.23
C ASN A 56 -6.10 3.33 0.78
N ALA A 57 -7.15 2.50 0.79
CA ALA A 57 -8.37 2.77 1.53
C ALA A 57 -8.63 1.84 2.74
N GLY A 58 -7.82 0.82 2.97
CA GLY A 58 -7.99 -0.13 4.08
C GLY A 58 -9.22 -1.06 3.97
N PHE A 59 -9.44 -1.86 5.01
CA PHE A 59 -10.34 -3.02 5.01
C PHE A 59 -11.81 -2.77 5.43
N SER A 60 -12.20 -1.55 5.79
CA SER A 60 -13.61 -1.25 6.11
C SER A 60 -14.55 -1.55 4.93
N LYS A 61 -15.70 -2.17 5.20
CA LYS A 61 -16.74 -2.43 4.18
C LYS A 61 -17.24 -1.14 3.51
N SER A 62 -17.25 -0.02 4.23
CA SER A 62 -17.63 1.29 3.68
C SER A 62 -16.63 1.84 2.65
N ASN A 63 -15.44 1.23 2.50
CA ASN A 63 -14.40 1.73 1.60
C ASN A 63 -14.43 1.11 0.19
N THR A 64 -15.34 0.18 -0.12
CA THR A 64 -15.40 -0.48 -1.44
C THR A 64 -15.39 0.52 -2.61
N HIS A 65 -16.15 1.61 -2.53
CA HIS A 65 -16.11 2.65 -3.57
C HIS A 65 -14.72 3.30 -3.71
N ARG A 66 -14.07 3.65 -2.58
CA ARG A 66 -12.74 4.27 -2.57
C ARG A 66 -11.67 3.31 -3.09
N ARG A 67 -11.75 2.03 -2.71
CA ARG A 67 -10.86 0.97 -3.21
C ARG A 67 -10.94 0.86 -4.73
N MET A 68 -12.16 0.77 -5.27
CA MET A 68 -12.35 0.66 -6.71
C MET A 68 -11.96 1.93 -7.46
N LYS A 69 -12.15 3.12 -6.86
CA LYS A 69 -11.66 4.38 -7.43
C LYS A 69 -10.14 4.34 -7.59
N TYR A 70 -9.41 3.98 -6.54
CA TYR A 70 -7.95 3.86 -6.60
C TYR A 70 -7.49 2.77 -7.56
N ALA A 71 -8.13 1.59 -7.52
CA ALA A 71 -7.79 0.47 -8.40
C ALA A 71 -7.91 0.83 -9.88
N ARG A 72 -8.96 1.57 -10.27
CA ARG A 72 -9.12 2.07 -11.64
C ARG A 72 -8.00 3.04 -12.06
N GLN A 73 -7.56 3.92 -11.15
CA GLN A 73 -6.43 4.82 -11.44
C GLN A 73 -5.14 4.03 -11.72
N ILE A 74 -4.87 3.01 -10.90
CA ILE A 74 -3.71 2.14 -11.09
C ILE A 74 -3.82 1.32 -12.36
N TYR A 75 -5.00 0.79 -12.68
CA TYR A 75 -5.24 0.08 -13.93
C TYR A 75 -4.95 0.97 -15.16
N SER A 76 -5.49 2.19 -15.18
CA SER A 76 -5.23 3.13 -16.27
C SER A 76 -3.75 3.44 -16.44
N ALA A 77 -3.03 3.69 -15.34
CA ALA A 77 -1.59 3.93 -15.39
C ALA A 77 -0.80 2.70 -15.86
N TYR A 78 -1.17 1.50 -15.41
CA TYR A 78 -0.54 0.24 -15.82
C TYR A 78 -0.73 -0.02 -17.33
N MET A 79 -1.91 0.28 -17.86
CA MET A 79 -2.19 0.12 -19.29
C MET A 79 -1.47 1.15 -20.18
N GLN A 80 -1.20 2.35 -19.67
CA GLN A 80 -0.42 3.36 -20.39
C GLN A 80 1.08 3.04 -20.45
N GLY A 81 1.58 2.26 -19.50
CA GLY A 81 2.98 1.85 -19.44
C GLY A 81 3.30 0.52 -20.15
N ARG A 82 2.31 -0.09 -20.82
CA ARG A 82 2.51 -1.21 -21.75
C ARG A 82 2.66 -0.68 -23.16
#